data_AF-A0A7W7AGM8-F1
#
_entry.id   AF-A0A7W7AGM8-F1
#
_cell.length_a   1.000
_cell.length_b   1.000
_cell.length_c   1.000
_cell.angle_alpha   90.00
_cell.angle_beta   90.00
_cell.angle_gamma   90.00
#
_symmetry.space_group_name_H-M   'P 1'
#
loop_
_entity.id
_entity.type
_entity.pdbx_description
1 polymer ?
#
loop_
_entity_poly.entity_id
_entity_poly.type
_entity_poly.pdbx_seq_one_letter_code
_entity_poly.pdbx_strand_id
1 'polypeptide(L)'
;MIGQRFGWLGATTTTALLLAGCAHRQAAEPAPPPPAPAPTPAPAPPPPPPETINSHLGEQEALWHVRAALNVAALSCGRTASGATLTPDYNRLLVQRKTVLAAAYRDEQQRFDAAPGGLDHHMTVLYNYFARPGAQTNFCPAAAAVATEMTGLPADALAAAAGPALARLEAALLAPPPPAVRMAAAPAAAAEPLPAGDWRIQIGAFTGQARAEAAWALARDRAPSLAKFQPRFDPVPNSPLVRVQIGPAADRAGAVAMCAAAAAGGFDCLPLGAARR
;
A
#
# COMPACT_ATOMS: atom_id res chain seq x y z
N MET A 1 -17.41 -55.20 98.89
CA MET A 1 -18.70 -55.70 99.41
C MET A 1 -19.58 -54.52 99.78
N ILE A 2 -20.82 -54.49 99.25
CA ILE A 2 -22.06 -53.94 99.86
C ILE A 2 -21.99 -52.44 100.23
N GLY A 3 -22.72 -51.50 99.61
CA GLY A 3 -24.17 -51.44 99.40
C GLY A 3 -24.82 -50.47 100.41
N GLN A 4 -26.00 -49.92 100.06
CA GLN A 4 -26.99 -49.12 100.85
C GLN A 4 -27.06 -47.62 100.44
N ARG A 5 -28.10 -47.14 99.72
CA ARG A 5 -29.50 -46.77 100.12
C ARG A 5 -29.54 -45.48 100.98
N PHE A 6 -30.46 -44.52 100.95
CA PHE A 6 -31.77 -44.19 100.34
C PHE A 6 -31.93 -42.66 100.64
N GLY A 7 -32.59 -41.80 99.86
CA GLY A 7 -34.05 -41.61 99.88
C GLY A 7 -34.42 -40.11 99.75
N TRP A 8 -35.65 -39.87 99.30
CA TRP A 8 -36.29 -38.65 98.75
C TRP A 8 -36.53 -37.44 99.66
N LEU A 9 -36.67 -36.23 99.06
CA LEU A 9 -37.87 -35.34 99.10
C LEU A 9 -37.62 -34.00 98.37
N GLY A 10 -38.66 -33.47 97.68
CA GLY A 10 -39.01 -32.04 97.75
C GLY A 10 -38.67 -31.08 96.60
N ALA A 11 -39.72 -30.65 95.88
CA ALA A 11 -40.03 -29.32 95.30
C ALA A 11 -38.97 -28.46 94.58
N THR A 12 -39.31 -27.93 93.39
CA THR A 12 -38.85 -26.63 92.81
C THR A 12 -39.55 -26.39 91.45
N THR A 13 -40.41 -25.37 91.32
CA THR A 13 -40.19 -24.02 90.72
C THR A 13 -39.83 -23.96 89.22
N THR A 14 -40.76 -23.34 88.48
CA THR A 14 -40.59 -22.23 87.51
C THR A 14 -39.48 -22.32 86.46
N THR A 15 -39.80 -22.19 85.17
CA THR A 15 -39.09 -21.31 84.19
C THR A 15 -39.91 -21.16 82.91
N ALA A 16 -39.92 -19.92 82.40
CA ALA A 16 -40.65 -19.41 81.24
C ALA A 16 -40.12 -19.92 79.87
N LEU A 17 -40.99 -19.94 78.86
CA LEU A 17 -40.60 -20.00 77.44
C LEU A 17 -41.17 -18.79 76.66
N LEU A 18 -40.27 -18.15 75.92
CA LEU A 18 -40.45 -16.99 75.06
C LEU A 18 -41.28 -17.33 73.81
N LEU A 19 -42.27 -16.48 73.47
CA LEU A 19 -42.96 -16.52 72.19
C LEU A 19 -42.34 -15.48 71.24
N ALA A 20 -41.76 -15.97 70.15
CA ALA A 20 -41.18 -15.18 69.06
C ALA A 20 -42.30 -14.62 68.14
N GLY A 21 -42.25 -13.31 67.85
CA GLY A 21 -43.18 -12.63 66.96
C GLY A 21 -42.89 -12.89 65.47
N CYS A 22 -43.94 -13.14 64.70
CA CYS A 22 -43.88 -13.24 63.24
C CYS A 22 -44.35 -11.93 62.58
N ALA A 23 -43.41 -11.13 62.09
CA ALA A 23 -43.69 -10.00 61.20
C ALA A 23 -43.82 -10.53 59.76
N HIS A 24 -45.02 -10.47 59.18
CA HIS A 24 -45.27 -10.80 57.78
C HIS A 24 -44.73 -9.67 56.87
N ARG A 25 -43.65 -9.93 56.12
CA ARG A 25 -43.26 -9.11 54.95
C ARG A 25 -44.04 -9.61 53.73
N GLN A 26 -44.79 -8.72 53.09
CA GLN A 26 -45.32 -8.97 51.74
C GLN A 26 -44.16 -9.03 50.75
N ALA A 27 -44.05 -10.15 50.03
CA ALA A 27 -43.12 -10.30 48.92
C ALA A 27 -43.64 -9.51 47.72
N ALA A 28 -42.79 -8.65 47.15
CA ALA A 28 -43.07 -7.99 45.88
C ALA A 28 -43.07 -9.02 44.74
N GLU A 29 -44.06 -8.96 43.87
CA GLU A 29 -44.16 -9.81 42.67
C GLU A 29 -43.02 -9.48 41.69
N PRO A 30 -42.32 -10.47 41.11
CA PRO A 30 -41.25 -10.22 40.16
C PRO A 30 -41.81 -9.66 38.84
N ALA A 31 -41.24 -8.55 38.35
CA ALA A 31 -41.60 -7.98 37.06
C ALA A 31 -41.32 -8.97 35.90
N PRO A 32 -42.13 -8.95 34.82
CA PRO A 32 -41.91 -9.80 33.66
C PRO A 32 -40.55 -9.50 33.00
N PRO A 33 -39.85 -10.50 32.45
CA PRO A 33 -38.57 -10.29 31.79
C PRO A 33 -38.75 -9.40 30.55
N PRO A 34 -37.76 -8.55 30.23
CA PRO A 34 -37.83 -7.70 29.03
C PRO A 34 -37.91 -8.57 27.76
N PRO A 35 -38.60 -8.08 26.71
CA PRO A 35 -38.68 -8.79 25.44
C PRO A 35 -37.26 -9.01 24.87
N ALA A 36 -37.00 -10.22 24.38
CA ALA A 36 -35.72 -10.58 23.79
C ALA A 36 -35.40 -9.62 22.62
N PRO A 37 -34.15 -9.12 22.52
CA PRO A 37 -33.76 -8.26 21.41
C PRO A 37 -33.92 -9.03 20.09
N ALA A 38 -34.54 -8.37 19.10
CA ALA A 38 -34.67 -8.94 17.76
C ALA A 38 -33.27 -9.28 17.20
N PRO A 39 -33.11 -10.43 16.49
CA PRO A 39 -31.84 -10.79 15.89
C PRO A 39 -31.44 -9.70 14.89
N THR A 40 -30.25 -9.15 15.10
CA THR A 40 -29.67 -8.14 14.20
C THR A 40 -29.48 -8.80 12.82
N PRO A 41 -29.90 -8.17 11.71
CA PRO A 41 -29.61 -8.69 10.38
C PRO A 41 -28.11 -8.88 10.22
N ALA A 42 -27.69 -10.06 9.75
CA ALA A 42 -26.28 -10.33 9.49
C ALA A 42 -25.73 -9.29 8.51
N PRO A 43 -24.48 -8.83 8.68
CA PRO A 43 -23.85 -7.91 7.73
C PRO A 43 -23.87 -8.53 6.33
N ALA A 44 -24.23 -7.74 5.32
CA ALA A 44 -24.09 -8.17 3.93
C ALA A 44 -22.63 -8.54 3.64
N PRO A 45 -22.38 -9.59 2.84
CA PRO A 45 -21.01 -9.95 2.47
C PRO A 45 -20.35 -8.76 1.75
N PRO A 46 -19.03 -8.56 1.94
CA PRO A 46 -18.31 -7.50 1.25
C PRO A 46 -18.43 -7.69 -0.28
N PRO A 47 -18.40 -6.60 -1.07
CA PRO A 47 -18.41 -6.72 -2.53
C PRO A 47 -17.18 -7.51 -3.01
N PRO A 48 -17.29 -8.23 -4.14
CA PRO A 48 -16.15 -8.92 -4.72
C PRO A 48 -15.04 -7.92 -5.08
N PRO A 49 -13.76 -8.34 -5.01
CA PRO A 49 -12.67 -7.47 -5.43
C PRO A 49 -12.84 -7.03 -6.90
N PRO A 50 -12.37 -5.83 -7.27
CA PRO A 50 -12.45 -5.37 -8.65
C PRO A 50 -11.68 -6.34 -9.57
N GLU A 51 -12.18 -6.53 -10.79
CA GLU A 51 -11.50 -7.32 -11.81
C GLU A 51 -10.23 -6.59 -12.28
N THR A 52 -9.14 -7.34 -12.43
CA THR A 52 -7.82 -6.84 -12.79
C THR A 52 -7.16 -7.77 -13.81
N ILE A 53 -6.00 -7.38 -14.35
CA ILE A 53 -5.17 -8.26 -15.18
C ILE A 53 -4.74 -9.56 -14.47
N ASN A 54 -4.88 -9.62 -13.13
CA ASN A 54 -4.55 -10.78 -12.33
C ASN A 54 -5.78 -11.59 -11.88
N SER A 55 -6.94 -11.35 -12.51
CA SER A 55 -8.17 -12.09 -12.24
C SER A 55 -8.24 -13.37 -13.08
N HIS A 56 -8.82 -14.42 -12.50
CA HIS A 56 -9.12 -15.70 -13.19
C HIS A 56 -7.90 -16.42 -13.80
N LEU A 57 -6.72 -16.26 -13.22
CA LEU A 57 -5.49 -16.90 -13.71
C LEU A 57 -5.40 -18.38 -13.30
N GLY A 58 -4.77 -19.17 -14.16
CA GLY A 58 -4.21 -20.46 -13.75
C GLY A 58 -2.95 -20.30 -12.89
N GLU A 59 -2.52 -21.36 -12.20
CA GLU A 59 -1.35 -21.31 -11.30
C GLU A 59 -0.06 -20.87 -12.00
N GLN A 60 0.16 -21.36 -13.23
CA GLN A 60 1.36 -21.05 -14.02
C GLN A 60 1.40 -19.58 -14.46
N GLU A 61 0.25 -19.05 -14.91
CA GLU A 61 0.10 -17.64 -15.26
C GLU A 61 0.27 -16.75 -14.01
N ALA A 62 -0.33 -17.14 -12.88
CA ALA A 62 -0.13 -16.45 -11.62
C ALA A 62 1.36 -16.43 -11.21
N LEU A 63 2.09 -17.54 -11.40
CA LEU A 63 3.52 -17.60 -11.11
C LEU A 63 4.33 -16.64 -12.00
N TRP A 64 3.97 -16.56 -13.29
CA TRP A 64 4.57 -15.59 -14.19
C TRP A 64 4.27 -14.15 -13.77
N HIS A 65 3.04 -13.85 -13.36
CA HIS A 65 2.62 -12.54 -12.87
C HIS A 65 3.32 -12.15 -11.56
N VAL A 66 3.50 -13.09 -10.62
CA VAL A 66 4.32 -12.87 -9.41
C VAL A 66 5.76 -12.52 -9.80
N ARG A 67 6.36 -13.24 -10.75
CA ARG A 67 7.72 -12.93 -11.24
C ARG A 67 7.79 -11.53 -11.86
N ALA A 68 6.77 -11.09 -12.59
CA ALA A 68 6.70 -9.74 -13.15
C ALA A 68 6.56 -8.68 -12.05
N ALA A 69 5.71 -8.89 -11.05
CA ALA A 69 5.55 -8.00 -9.90
C ALA A 69 6.86 -7.82 -9.12
N LEU A 70 7.56 -8.92 -8.84
CA LEU A 70 8.86 -8.89 -8.15
C LEU A 70 9.95 -8.19 -8.98
N ASN A 71 9.89 -8.30 -10.31
CA ASN A 71 10.79 -7.53 -11.20
C ASN A 71 10.57 -6.02 -11.04
N VAL A 72 9.32 -5.56 -11.10
CA VAL A 72 8.98 -4.15 -10.90
C VAL A 72 9.41 -3.68 -9.51
N ALA A 73 9.20 -4.51 -8.49
CA ALA A 73 9.60 -4.19 -7.13
C ALA A 73 11.13 -4.07 -6.97
N ALA A 74 11.91 -4.96 -7.61
CA ALA A 74 13.36 -4.89 -7.61
C ALA A 74 13.90 -3.58 -8.20
N LEU A 75 13.22 -3.02 -9.20
CA LEU A 75 13.56 -1.74 -9.79
C LEU A 75 13.06 -0.54 -8.96
N SER A 76 11.88 -0.66 -8.36
CA SER A 76 11.17 0.49 -7.75
C SER A 76 11.48 0.68 -6.27
N CYS A 77 11.86 -0.38 -5.56
CA CYS A 77 11.95 -0.39 -4.09
C CYS A 77 13.36 -0.17 -3.54
N GLY A 78 14.38 0.01 -4.38
CA GLY A 78 15.79 0.06 -3.96
C GLY A 78 16.16 1.15 -2.94
N ARG A 79 15.34 2.20 -2.79
CA ARG A 79 15.53 3.27 -1.79
C ARG A 79 14.75 3.05 -0.48
N THR A 80 14.05 1.93 -0.35
CA THR A 80 13.29 1.58 0.85
C THR A 80 14.06 0.58 1.70
N ALA A 81 13.75 0.50 3.00
CA ALA A 81 14.32 -0.55 3.87
C ALA A 81 14.03 -1.97 3.32
N SER A 82 12.83 -2.17 2.77
CA SER A 82 12.43 -3.43 2.13
C SER A 82 13.26 -3.79 0.89
N GLY A 83 13.82 -2.79 0.19
CA GLY A 83 14.61 -3.01 -1.02
C GLY A 83 15.92 -3.77 -0.80
N ALA A 84 16.50 -3.67 0.41
CA ALA A 84 17.77 -4.31 0.77
C ALA A 84 17.69 -5.85 0.72
N THR A 85 16.56 -6.43 1.13
CA THR A 85 16.31 -7.88 1.11
C THR A 85 15.69 -8.33 -0.20
N LEU A 86 14.81 -7.51 -0.78
CA LEU A 86 14.03 -7.87 -1.96
C LEU A 86 14.89 -8.21 -3.18
N THR A 87 15.88 -7.37 -3.51
CA THR A 87 16.68 -7.58 -4.73
C THR A 87 17.55 -8.85 -4.67
N PRO A 88 18.28 -9.13 -3.57
CA PRO A 88 18.97 -10.40 -3.41
C PRO A 88 18.05 -11.63 -3.48
N ASP A 89 16.89 -11.58 -2.84
CA ASP A 89 15.93 -12.70 -2.85
C ASP A 89 15.35 -12.92 -4.24
N TYR A 90 14.96 -11.86 -4.94
CA TYR A 90 14.48 -11.97 -6.31
C TYR A 90 15.55 -12.56 -7.24
N ASN A 91 16.80 -12.11 -7.15
CA ASN A 91 17.88 -12.67 -7.97
C ASN A 91 18.13 -14.15 -7.65
N ARG A 92 18.06 -14.54 -6.37
CA ARG A 92 18.17 -15.93 -5.94
C ARG A 92 17.02 -16.78 -6.49
N LEU A 93 15.79 -16.28 -6.43
CA LEU A 93 14.62 -16.91 -7.02
C LEU A 93 14.82 -17.19 -8.52
N LEU A 94 15.26 -16.18 -9.29
CA LEU A 94 15.51 -16.32 -10.73
C LEU A 94 16.54 -17.42 -11.06
N VAL A 95 17.60 -17.52 -10.26
CA VAL A 95 18.66 -18.51 -10.47
C VAL A 95 18.21 -19.90 -10.03
N GLN A 96 17.66 -20.03 -8.82
CA GLN A 96 17.34 -21.32 -8.21
C GLN A 96 16.06 -21.96 -8.75
N ARG A 97 15.15 -21.18 -9.32
CA ARG A 97 13.83 -21.63 -9.82
C ARG A 97 13.68 -21.43 -11.33
N LYS A 98 14.79 -21.33 -12.07
CA LYS A 98 14.82 -21.10 -13.51
C LYS A 98 13.90 -22.05 -14.30
N THR A 99 13.89 -23.34 -13.97
CA THR A 99 13.11 -24.35 -14.72
C THR A 99 11.60 -24.13 -14.60
N VAL A 100 11.09 -23.92 -13.39
CA VAL A 100 9.65 -23.69 -13.16
C VAL A 100 9.21 -22.33 -13.72
N LEU A 101 10.06 -21.29 -13.59
CA LEU A 101 9.79 -19.98 -14.19
C LEU A 101 9.81 -20.02 -15.72
N ALA A 102 10.69 -20.83 -16.32
CA ALA A 102 10.72 -21.04 -17.77
C ALA A 102 9.49 -21.81 -18.25
N ALA A 103 8.94 -22.72 -17.44
CA ALA A 103 7.68 -23.38 -17.76
C ALA A 103 6.51 -22.40 -17.75
N ALA A 104 6.37 -21.60 -16.68
CA ALA A 104 5.37 -20.53 -16.62
C ALA A 104 5.45 -19.57 -17.80
N TYR A 105 6.66 -19.15 -18.21
CA TYR A 105 6.83 -18.28 -19.38
C TYR A 105 6.48 -18.95 -20.71
N ARG A 106 6.69 -20.26 -20.86
CA ARG A 106 6.27 -20.97 -22.07
C ARG A 106 4.74 -21.03 -22.17
N ASP A 107 4.06 -21.30 -21.07
CA ASP A 107 2.60 -21.32 -21.03
C ASP A 107 2.03 -19.93 -21.35
N GLU A 108 2.70 -18.86 -20.87
CA GLU A 108 2.38 -17.48 -21.23
C GLU A 108 2.52 -17.21 -22.73
N GLN A 109 3.64 -17.61 -23.33
CA GLN A 109 3.86 -17.44 -24.78
C GLN A 109 2.79 -18.17 -25.59
N GLN A 110 2.51 -19.44 -25.24
CA GLN A 110 1.52 -20.26 -25.93
C GLN A 110 0.13 -19.61 -25.95
N ARG A 111 -0.27 -18.93 -24.87
CA ARG A 111 -1.54 -18.21 -24.81
C ARG A 111 -1.66 -17.11 -25.87
N PHE A 112 -0.54 -16.48 -26.24
CA PHE A 112 -0.50 -15.35 -27.15
C PHE A 112 0.05 -15.70 -28.55
N ASP A 113 0.36 -16.96 -28.85
CA ASP A 113 0.92 -17.39 -30.14
C ASP A 113 0.03 -17.03 -31.35
N ALA A 114 -1.29 -16.98 -31.15
CA ALA A 114 -2.24 -16.66 -32.22
C ALA A 114 -2.39 -15.15 -32.51
N ALA A 115 -1.84 -14.27 -31.67
CA ALA A 115 -2.00 -12.83 -31.76
C ALA A 115 -0.62 -12.15 -31.95
N PRO A 116 -0.30 -11.66 -33.17
CA PRO A 116 0.95 -10.91 -33.39
C PRO A 116 1.06 -9.73 -32.43
N GLY A 117 2.14 -9.69 -31.64
CA GLY A 117 2.36 -8.66 -30.60
C GLY A 117 1.48 -8.78 -29.36
N GLY A 118 0.64 -9.82 -29.24
CA GLY A 118 -0.26 -10.03 -28.10
C GLY A 118 0.48 -10.18 -26.78
N LEU A 119 1.58 -10.95 -26.78
CA LEU A 119 2.43 -11.13 -25.60
C LEU A 119 3.04 -9.79 -25.16
N ASP A 120 3.59 -9.01 -26.10
CA ASP A 120 4.23 -7.72 -25.79
C ASP A 120 3.22 -6.73 -25.21
N HIS A 121 2.02 -6.67 -25.78
CA HIS A 121 0.92 -5.87 -25.26
C HIS A 121 0.55 -6.28 -23.84
N HIS A 122 0.32 -7.59 -23.62
CA HIS A 122 -0.03 -8.13 -22.31
C HIS A 122 1.05 -7.85 -21.26
N MET A 123 2.32 -8.13 -21.58
CA MET A 123 3.45 -7.84 -20.70
C MET A 123 3.51 -6.35 -20.37
N THR A 124 3.30 -5.47 -21.35
CA THR A 124 3.28 -4.02 -21.13
C THR A 124 2.19 -3.62 -20.13
N VAL A 125 0.97 -4.15 -20.28
CA VAL A 125 -0.12 -3.89 -19.33
C VAL A 125 0.21 -4.44 -17.94
N LEU A 126 0.77 -5.65 -17.86
CA LEU A 126 1.16 -6.30 -16.61
C LEU A 126 2.24 -5.52 -15.85
N TYR A 127 3.29 -5.09 -16.54
CA TYR A 127 4.35 -4.27 -15.95
C TYR A 127 3.81 -2.92 -15.48
N ASN A 128 2.99 -2.25 -16.29
CA ASN A 128 2.37 -0.98 -15.94
C ASN A 128 1.43 -1.10 -14.74
N TYR A 129 0.72 -2.23 -14.62
CA TYR A 129 -0.16 -2.50 -13.50
C TYR A 129 0.62 -2.48 -12.16
N PHE A 130 1.77 -3.17 -12.09
CA PHE A 130 2.61 -3.16 -10.88
C PHE A 130 3.42 -1.89 -10.71
N ALA A 131 3.66 -1.11 -11.77
CA ALA A 131 4.39 0.15 -11.74
C ALA A 131 3.54 1.37 -11.37
N ARG A 132 2.35 1.18 -10.78
CA ARG A 132 1.45 2.27 -10.38
C ARG A 132 2.14 3.28 -9.45
N PRO A 133 2.20 4.58 -9.81
CA PRO A 133 2.79 5.61 -8.97
C PRO A 133 2.05 5.75 -7.63
N GLY A 134 2.79 5.97 -6.54
CA GLY A 134 2.23 6.26 -5.21
C GLY A 134 1.89 5.03 -4.36
N ALA A 135 1.87 3.83 -4.94
CA ALA A 135 1.56 2.59 -4.23
C ALA A 135 2.78 1.93 -3.56
N GLN A 136 3.99 2.48 -3.76
CA GLN A 136 5.26 1.86 -3.32
C GLN A 136 5.33 1.67 -1.79
N THR A 137 4.70 2.55 -1.02
CA THR A 137 4.71 2.50 0.46
C THR A 137 4.20 1.15 0.99
N ASN A 138 3.12 0.64 0.42
CA ASN A 138 2.52 -0.64 0.79
C ASN A 138 3.10 -1.80 -0.04
N PHE A 139 3.34 -1.55 -1.33
CA PHE A 139 3.78 -2.57 -2.27
C PHE A 139 5.19 -3.09 -1.96
N CYS A 140 6.15 -2.22 -1.63
CA CYS A 140 7.54 -2.64 -1.38
C CYS A 140 7.72 -3.63 -0.21
N PRO A 141 7.13 -3.42 0.98
CA PRO A 141 7.22 -4.40 2.06
C PRO A 141 6.49 -5.72 1.72
N ALA A 142 5.33 -5.66 1.05
CA ALA A 142 4.62 -6.86 0.62
C ALA A 142 5.44 -7.67 -0.41
N ALA A 143 6.04 -6.98 -1.38
CA ALA A 143 6.89 -7.61 -2.39
C ALA A 143 8.16 -8.21 -1.79
N ALA A 144 8.75 -7.59 -0.76
CA ALA A 144 9.89 -8.17 -0.06
C ALA A 144 9.50 -9.47 0.66
N ALA A 145 8.35 -9.47 1.36
CA ALA A 145 7.86 -10.67 2.03
C ALA A 145 7.56 -11.81 1.05
N VAL A 146 6.93 -11.50 -0.08
CA VAL A 146 6.66 -12.48 -1.15
C VAL A 146 7.96 -12.97 -1.78
N ALA A 147 8.95 -12.11 -2.03
CA ALA A 147 10.25 -12.53 -2.56
C ALA A 147 10.95 -13.53 -1.63
N THR A 148 10.99 -13.26 -0.32
CA THR A 148 11.56 -14.15 0.69
C THR A 148 10.82 -15.49 0.74
N GLU A 149 9.48 -15.47 0.77
CA GLU A 149 8.65 -16.68 0.78
C GLU A 149 8.87 -17.55 -0.47
N MET A 150 8.72 -16.96 -1.67
CA MET A 150 8.86 -17.69 -2.93
C MET A 150 10.26 -18.28 -3.10
N THR A 151 11.29 -17.62 -2.57
CA THR A 151 12.68 -18.11 -2.57
C THR A 151 12.85 -19.32 -1.62
N GLY A 152 12.12 -19.35 -0.51
CA GLY A 152 12.17 -20.43 0.47
C GLY A 152 11.42 -21.70 0.06
N LEU A 153 10.48 -21.61 -0.88
CA LEU A 153 9.66 -22.74 -1.32
C LEU A 153 10.44 -23.72 -2.22
N PRO A 154 10.16 -25.04 -2.14
CA PRO A 154 10.65 -26.02 -3.10
C PRO A 154 10.01 -25.78 -4.48
N ALA A 155 10.70 -26.18 -5.55
CA ALA A 155 10.34 -25.78 -6.92
C ALA A 155 8.91 -26.18 -7.36
N ASP A 156 8.44 -27.32 -6.90
CA ASP A 156 7.12 -27.89 -7.16
C ASP A 156 5.98 -27.17 -6.40
N ALA A 157 6.30 -26.43 -5.33
CA ALA A 157 5.31 -25.66 -4.57
C ALA A 157 5.08 -24.23 -5.12
N LEU A 158 5.92 -23.73 -6.02
CA LEU A 158 5.84 -22.33 -6.47
C LEU A 158 4.54 -22.00 -7.21
N ALA A 159 4.07 -22.88 -8.09
CA ALA A 159 2.87 -22.63 -8.89
C ALA A 159 1.62 -22.51 -8.00
N ALA A 160 1.45 -23.47 -7.07
CA ALA A 160 0.36 -23.45 -6.10
C ALA A 160 0.41 -22.23 -5.16
N ALA A 161 1.60 -21.77 -4.77
CA ALA A 161 1.77 -20.59 -3.92
C ALA A 161 1.53 -19.25 -4.65
N ALA A 162 1.56 -19.25 -5.99
CA ALA A 162 1.57 -18.02 -6.76
C ALA A 162 0.25 -17.23 -6.67
N GLY A 163 -0.90 -17.89 -6.71
CA GLY A 163 -2.21 -17.22 -6.59
C GLY A 163 -2.33 -16.43 -5.27
N PRO A 164 -2.14 -17.06 -4.10
CA PRO A 164 -2.14 -16.36 -2.82
C PRO A 164 -1.05 -15.29 -2.68
N ALA A 165 0.13 -15.48 -3.28
CA ALA A 165 1.18 -14.47 -3.32
C ALA A 165 0.77 -13.24 -4.15
N LEU A 166 0.18 -13.47 -5.33
CA LEU A 166 -0.30 -12.43 -6.22
C LEU A 166 -1.42 -11.61 -5.57
N ALA A 167 -2.37 -12.27 -4.91
CA ALA A 167 -3.45 -11.60 -4.17
C ALA A 167 -2.91 -10.64 -3.09
N ARG A 168 -1.85 -11.02 -2.37
CA ARG A 168 -1.20 -10.14 -1.38
C ARG A 168 -0.49 -8.94 -2.01
N LEU A 169 0.18 -9.15 -3.15
CA LEU A 169 0.81 -8.07 -3.91
C LEU A 169 -0.23 -7.07 -4.40
N GLU A 170 -1.35 -7.54 -4.93
CA GLU A 170 -2.44 -6.69 -5.39
C GLU A 170 -3.15 -5.95 -4.26
N ALA A 171 -3.43 -6.64 -3.16
CA ALA A 171 -4.02 -6.01 -1.97
C ALA A 171 -3.15 -4.86 -1.48
N ALA A 172 -1.83 -5.03 -1.43
CA ALA A 172 -0.90 -3.97 -1.06
C ALA A 172 -0.86 -2.81 -2.07
N LEU A 173 -0.98 -3.13 -3.36
CA LEU A 173 -0.94 -2.16 -4.45
C LEU A 173 -2.23 -1.32 -4.53
N LEU A 174 -3.37 -1.91 -4.17
CA LEU A 174 -4.69 -1.26 -4.17
C LEU A 174 -5.05 -0.64 -2.81
N ALA A 175 -4.38 -1.06 -1.73
CA ALA A 175 -4.62 -0.49 -0.42
C ALA A 175 -4.34 1.02 -0.43
N PRO A 176 -5.22 1.83 0.18
CA PRO A 176 -4.91 3.24 0.36
C PRO A 176 -3.56 3.36 1.06
N PRO A 177 -2.73 4.36 0.70
CA PRO A 177 -1.53 4.61 1.48
C PRO A 177 -1.98 4.74 2.94
N PRO A 178 -1.22 4.15 3.90
CA PRO A 178 -1.58 4.25 5.31
C PRO A 178 -1.85 5.73 5.59
N PRO A 179 -2.91 6.06 6.36
CA PRO A 179 -3.19 7.45 6.70
C PRO A 179 -1.86 8.01 7.11
N ALA A 180 -1.45 9.11 6.47
CA ALA A 180 -0.16 9.69 6.78
C ALA A 180 -0.18 9.84 8.30
N VAL A 181 0.56 8.95 8.99
CA VAL A 181 1.10 9.31 10.27
C VAL A 181 1.75 10.61 9.85
N ARG A 182 1.32 11.72 10.45
CA ARG A 182 2.20 12.86 10.53
C ARG A 182 3.40 12.26 11.24
N MET A 183 4.29 11.62 10.49
CA MET A 183 5.69 11.68 10.73
C MET A 183 5.82 13.17 10.94
N ALA A 184 5.89 13.58 12.21
CA ALA A 184 6.50 14.84 12.55
C ALA A 184 7.69 14.86 11.63
N ALA A 185 7.63 15.72 10.59
CA ALA A 185 8.43 15.58 9.38
C ALA A 185 9.79 15.12 9.87
N ALA A 186 10.15 13.84 9.58
CA ALA A 186 11.33 13.24 10.19
C ALA A 186 12.39 14.31 10.04
N PRO A 187 12.91 14.90 11.15
CA PRO A 187 13.55 16.22 11.10
C PRO A 187 14.52 16.11 9.96
N ALA A 188 14.23 16.85 8.87
CA ALA A 188 14.81 16.57 7.57
C ALA A 188 16.28 16.38 7.85
N ALA A 189 16.75 15.13 7.84
CA ALA A 189 18.11 14.84 8.22
C ALA A 189 18.84 15.60 7.14
N ALA A 190 19.40 16.75 7.53
CA ALA A 190 19.60 17.86 6.63
C ALA A 190 20.35 17.27 5.45
N ALA A 191 19.64 17.05 4.34
CA ALA A 191 20.28 16.65 3.12
C ALA A 191 21.20 17.84 2.93
N GLU A 192 22.51 17.61 3.08
CA GLU A 192 23.49 18.67 2.89
C GLU A 192 23.03 19.44 1.67
N PRO A 193 22.75 20.75 1.80
CA PRO A 193 22.22 21.50 0.69
C PRO A 193 23.20 21.29 -0.46
N LEU A 194 22.76 20.54 -1.48
CA LEU A 194 23.49 20.47 -2.73
C LEU A 194 23.69 21.92 -3.14
N PRO A 195 24.91 22.33 -3.54
CA PRO A 195 25.19 23.72 -3.85
C PRO A 195 24.12 24.27 -4.79
N ALA A 196 23.63 25.46 -4.46
CA ALA A 196 22.67 26.19 -5.27
C ALA A 196 23.18 26.21 -6.71
N GLY A 197 22.50 25.48 -7.59
CA GLY A 197 22.73 25.49 -9.02
C GLY A 197 21.61 26.25 -9.71
N ASP A 198 21.80 26.60 -10.98
CA ASP A 198 20.78 27.24 -11.82
C ASP A 198 19.65 26.26 -12.17
N TRP A 199 18.87 25.86 -11.16
CA TRP A 199 17.76 24.94 -11.35
C TRP A 199 16.64 25.59 -12.16
N ARG A 200 16.11 24.84 -13.12
CA ARG A 200 14.97 25.23 -13.96
C ARG A 200 14.04 24.03 -14.13
N ILE A 201 12.85 24.26 -14.66
CA ILE A 201 11.97 23.20 -15.13
C ILE A 201 11.79 23.31 -16.64
N GLN A 202 11.63 22.20 -17.35
CA GLN A 202 11.25 22.20 -18.75
C GLN A 202 9.81 21.71 -18.90
N ILE A 203 8.95 22.51 -19.53
CA ILE A 203 7.52 22.19 -19.72
C ILE A 203 7.20 21.63 -21.11
N GLY A 204 8.21 21.48 -21.96
CA GLY A 204 8.07 20.89 -23.29
C GLY A 204 9.13 21.36 -24.28
N ALA A 205 9.07 20.78 -25.48
CA ALA A 205 9.83 21.20 -26.66
C ALA A 205 8.86 21.34 -27.83
N PHE A 206 8.77 22.54 -28.40
CA PHE A 206 7.76 22.90 -29.40
C PHE A 206 8.40 23.24 -30.73
N THR A 207 7.76 22.88 -31.84
CA THR A 207 8.25 23.23 -33.18
C THR A 207 8.11 24.74 -33.41
N GLY A 208 9.23 25.45 -33.45
CA GLY A 208 9.29 26.89 -33.69
C GLY A 208 8.99 27.77 -32.47
N GLN A 209 9.57 28.98 -32.50
CA GLN A 209 9.53 29.98 -31.43
C GLN A 209 8.09 30.36 -31.02
N ALA A 210 7.22 30.62 -31.99
CA ALA A 210 5.85 31.08 -31.72
C ALA A 210 5.03 30.05 -30.92
N ARG A 211 5.19 28.75 -31.18
CA ARG A 211 4.50 27.70 -30.42
C ARG A 211 5.07 27.56 -29.01
N ALA A 212 6.37 27.75 -28.85
CA ALA A 212 7.02 27.75 -27.55
C ALA A 212 6.51 28.91 -26.67
N GLU A 213 6.39 30.11 -27.25
CA GLU A 213 5.83 31.29 -26.57
C GLU A 213 4.34 31.12 -26.23
N ALA A 214 3.54 30.56 -27.14
CA ALA A 214 2.14 30.25 -26.88
C ALA A 214 1.97 29.21 -25.76
N ALA A 215 2.83 28.18 -25.71
CA ALA A 215 2.83 27.20 -24.63
C ALA A 215 3.16 27.84 -23.27
N TRP A 216 4.11 28.78 -23.23
CA TRP A 216 4.39 29.55 -22.02
C TRP A 216 3.20 30.43 -21.59
N ALA A 217 2.56 31.13 -22.53
CA ALA A 217 1.38 31.93 -22.22
C ALA A 217 0.27 31.07 -21.59
N LEU A 218 -0.02 29.92 -22.20
CA LEU A 218 -0.99 28.96 -21.67
C LEU A 218 -0.59 28.43 -20.28
N ALA A 219 0.69 28.18 -20.04
CA ALA A 219 1.19 27.71 -18.74
C ALA A 219 1.03 28.76 -17.64
N ARG A 220 1.28 30.03 -17.96
CA ARG A 220 1.06 31.13 -17.03
C ARG A 220 -0.42 31.30 -16.67
N ASP A 221 -1.30 31.15 -17.65
CA ASP A 221 -2.74 31.32 -17.45
C ASP A 221 -3.34 30.18 -16.62
N ARG A 222 -2.88 28.93 -16.84
CA ARG A 222 -3.36 27.75 -16.12
C ARG A 222 -2.69 27.50 -14.78
N ALA A 223 -1.48 28.01 -14.58
CA ALA A 223 -0.75 27.93 -13.33
C ALA A 223 -0.20 29.32 -12.94
N PRO A 224 -1.03 30.20 -12.35
CA PRO A 224 -0.64 31.58 -12.01
C PRO A 224 0.58 31.67 -11.09
N SER A 225 0.84 30.63 -10.29
CA SER A 225 2.04 30.52 -9.44
C SER A 225 3.34 30.47 -10.25
N LEU A 226 3.28 30.14 -11.54
CA LEU A 226 4.42 30.18 -12.46
C LEU A 226 4.71 31.58 -12.98
N ALA A 227 3.76 32.52 -12.93
CA ALA A 227 3.87 33.86 -13.52
C ALA A 227 5.04 34.69 -12.98
N LYS A 228 5.52 34.38 -11.77
CA LYS A 228 6.66 35.03 -11.12
C LYS A 228 8.03 34.59 -11.67
N PHE A 229 8.06 33.55 -12.51
CA PHE A 229 9.30 33.01 -13.08
C PHE A 229 9.45 33.43 -14.54
N GLN A 230 10.70 33.46 -15.01
CA GLN A 230 11.00 33.86 -16.38
C GLN A 230 11.14 32.64 -17.30
N PRO A 231 10.52 32.67 -18.48
CA PRO A 231 10.74 31.65 -19.50
C PRO A 231 12.11 31.84 -20.16
N ARG A 232 12.68 30.73 -20.63
CA ARG A 232 13.84 30.67 -21.50
C ARG A 232 13.50 29.75 -22.66
N PHE A 233 13.78 30.22 -23.87
CA PHE A 233 13.51 29.51 -25.10
C PHE A 233 14.86 29.06 -25.68
N ASP A 234 15.18 27.78 -25.53
CA ASP A 234 16.46 27.24 -25.97
C ASP A 234 16.28 26.40 -27.24
N PRO A 235 16.90 26.76 -28.38
CA PRO A 235 16.85 25.92 -29.56
C PRO A 235 17.47 24.54 -29.26
N VAL A 236 16.90 23.51 -29.88
CA VAL A 236 17.46 22.17 -29.87
C VAL A 236 18.41 22.04 -31.07
N PRO A 237 19.69 21.69 -30.86
CA PRO A 237 20.63 21.51 -31.96
C PRO A 237 20.11 20.51 -33.00
N ASN A 238 20.28 20.84 -34.29
CA ASN A 238 19.85 20.01 -35.42
C ASN A 238 18.35 19.66 -35.44
N SER A 239 17.50 20.52 -34.87
CA SER A 239 16.06 20.28 -34.77
C SER A 239 15.28 21.59 -34.87
N PRO A 240 14.05 21.58 -35.44
CA PRO A 240 13.17 22.75 -35.45
C PRO A 240 12.52 23.01 -34.07
N LEU A 241 12.90 22.25 -33.03
CA LEU A 241 12.32 22.33 -31.70
C LEU A 241 12.98 23.42 -30.85
N VAL A 242 12.17 24.06 -30.02
CA VAL A 242 12.55 25.03 -29.01
C VAL A 242 12.09 24.51 -27.65
N ARG A 243 13.04 24.32 -26.73
CA ARG A 243 12.76 23.93 -25.34
C ARG A 243 12.28 25.14 -24.56
N VAL A 244 11.20 24.96 -23.79
CA VAL A 244 10.68 25.98 -22.89
C VAL A 244 11.10 25.65 -21.47
N GLN A 245 11.99 26.46 -20.90
CA GLN A 245 12.50 26.29 -19.54
C GLN A 245 12.08 27.45 -18.62
N ILE A 246 11.60 27.16 -17.42
CA ILE A 246 11.09 28.14 -16.46
C ILE A 246 11.98 28.14 -15.21
N GLY A 247 12.37 29.32 -14.73
CA GLY A 247 13.26 29.46 -13.58
C GLY A 247 13.66 30.90 -13.29
N PRO A 248 14.63 31.12 -12.38
CA PRO A 248 15.38 30.10 -11.63
C PRO A 248 14.59 29.55 -10.42
N ALA A 249 14.87 28.30 -10.06
CA ALA A 249 14.56 27.74 -8.75
C ALA A 249 15.82 27.79 -7.87
N ALA A 250 15.65 27.98 -6.56
CA ALA A 250 16.78 28.07 -5.63
C ALA A 250 17.56 26.74 -5.51
N ASP A 251 16.85 25.62 -5.58
CA ASP A 251 17.39 24.28 -5.44
C ASP A 251 16.50 23.24 -6.17
N ARG A 252 16.89 21.97 -6.05
CA ARG A 252 16.13 20.85 -6.60
C ARG A 252 14.69 20.79 -6.06
N ALA A 253 14.50 21.07 -4.77
CA ALA A 253 13.19 21.00 -4.14
C ALA A 253 12.25 22.09 -4.70
N GLY A 254 12.77 23.31 -4.89
CA GLY A 254 12.11 24.40 -5.58
C GLY A 254 11.73 24.03 -7.01
N ALA A 255 12.62 23.38 -7.77
CA ALA A 255 12.31 22.93 -9.13
C ALA A 255 11.21 21.85 -9.16
N VAL A 256 11.22 20.91 -8.20
CA VAL A 256 10.15 19.91 -8.06
C VAL A 256 8.81 20.57 -7.72
N ALA A 257 8.79 21.56 -6.82
CA ALA A 257 7.58 22.30 -6.48
C ALA A 257 7.05 23.11 -7.68
N MET A 258 7.94 23.71 -8.47
CA MET A 258 7.57 24.36 -9.73
C MET A 258 6.97 23.38 -10.74
N CYS A 259 7.52 22.15 -10.83
CA CYS A 259 6.95 21.13 -11.70
C CYS A 259 5.57 20.66 -11.26
N ALA A 260 5.33 20.51 -9.96
CA ALA A 260 4.00 20.17 -9.46
C ALA A 260 2.98 21.26 -9.82
N ALA A 261 3.36 22.54 -9.76
CA ALA A 261 2.51 23.64 -10.20
C ALA A 261 2.21 23.62 -11.70
N ALA A 262 3.21 23.30 -12.54
CA ALA A 262 3.02 23.15 -13.99
C ALA A 262 2.10 21.96 -14.33
N ALA A 263 2.29 20.82 -13.66
CA ALA A 263 1.46 19.63 -13.82
C ALA A 263 -0.01 19.87 -13.44
N ALA A 264 -0.26 20.63 -12.37
CA ALA A 264 -1.61 21.05 -12.00
C ALA A 264 -2.29 21.93 -13.08
N GLY A 265 -1.49 22.66 -13.88
CA GLY A 265 -1.94 23.41 -15.06
C GLY A 265 -2.04 22.57 -16.35
N GLY A 266 -1.78 21.26 -16.28
CA GLY A 266 -1.86 20.33 -17.41
C GLY A 266 -0.62 20.28 -18.30
N PHE A 267 0.56 20.60 -17.76
CA PHE A 267 1.84 20.52 -18.50
C PHE A 267 2.72 19.39 -17.98
N ASP A 268 3.30 18.62 -18.90
CA ASP A 268 4.41 17.72 -18.58
C ASP A 268 5.60 18.54 -18.09
N CYS A 269 6.32 18.04 -17.08
CA CYS A 269 7.40 18.80 -16.47
C CYS A 269 8.62 17.97 -16.09
N LEU A 270 9.80 18.48 -16.45
CA LEU A 270 11.09 17.88 -16.10
C LEU A 270 11.98 18.89 -15.34
N PRO A 271 12.36 18.63 -14.08
CA PRO A 271 13.36 19.43 -13.37
C PRO A 271 14.75 19.27 -14.00
N LEU A 272 15.41 20.39 -14.28
CA LEU A 272 16.75 20.47 -14.86
C LEU A 272 17.70 21.17 -13.87
N GLY A 273 18.75 20.46 -13.46
CA GLY A 273 19.89 21.08 -12.76
C GLY A 273 20.96 21.47 -13.76
N ALA A 274 21.76 22.50 -13.45
CA ALA A 274 22.97 22.77 -14.22
C ALA A 274 23.88 21.53 -14.21
N ALA A 275 24.41 21.14 -15.37
CA ALA A 275 25.39 20.08 -15.45
C ALA A 275 26.59 20.46 -14.56
N ARG A 276 26.97 19.58 -13.64
CA ARG A 276 28.24 19.71 -12.91
C ARG A 276 29.35 19.72 -13.96
N ARG A 277 30.05 20.84 -14.11
CA ARG A 277 31.29 20.91 -14.88
C ARG A 277 32.39 20.19 -14.11
#